data_AF-A0A8C8AHM1-F1
#
_entry.id   AF-A0A8C8AHM1-F1
#
_cell.length_a   1.000
_cell.length_b   1.000
_cell.length_c   1.000
_cell.angle_alpha   90.00
_cell.angle_beta   90.00
_cell.angle_gamma   90.00
#
_symmetry.space_group_name_H-M   'P 1'
#
loop_
_entity.id
_entity.type
_entity.pdbx_description
1 polymer ?
#
loop_
_entity_poly.entity_id
_entity_poly.type
_entity_poly.pdbx_seq_one_letter_code
_entity_poly.pdbx_strand_id
1 'polypeptide(L)' 'PAAAMALVRQAYGALLRRSSAFALTVVLGAVLFERAFDQGADAIFEHLNEGVRKGPPPS' A
#
# COMPACT_ATOMS: atom_id res chain seq x y z
N PRO A 1 21.11 -12.46 1.69
CA PRO A 1 21.45 -13.91 1.68
C PRO A 1 20.86 -14.58 0.43
N ALA A 2 21.37 -15.75 0.03
CA ALA A 2 20.99 -16.44 -1.21
C ALA A 2 19.47 -16.67 -1.37
N ALA A 3 18.76 -16.92 -0.27
CA ALA A 3 17.31 -17.09 -0.26
C ALA A 3 16.54 -15.84 -0.73
N ALA A 4 16.98 -14.64 -0.33
CA ALA A 4 16.36 -13.39 -0.78
C ALA A 4 16.55 -13.20 -2.30
N MET A 5 17.72 -13.56 -2.81
CA MET A 5 18.02 -13.49 -4.25
C MET A 5 17.13 -14.47 -5.05
N ALA A 6 16.92 -15.68 -4.51
CA ALA A 6 16.05 -16.69 -5.11
C ALA A 6 14.58 -16.22 -5.13
N LEU A 7 14.10 -15.63 -4.04
CA LEU A 7 12.75 -15.08 -3.94
C LEU A 7 12.53 -13.94 -4.95
N VAL A 8 13.47 -13.00 -5.03
CA VAL A 8 13.41 -11.88 -6.00
C VAL A 8 13.36 -12.41 -7.43
N ARG A 9 14.20 -13.41 -7.76
CA ARG A 9 14.23 -14.00 -9.11
C ARG A 9 12.92 -14.72 -9.44
N GLN A 10 12.30 -15.38 -8.46
CA GLN A 10 11.01 -16.03 -8.61
C GLN A 10 9.88 -15.00 -8.80
N ALA A 11 9.84 -13.95 -7.99
CA ALA A 11 8.88 -12.86 -8.11
C ALA A 11 8.98 -12.14 -9.46
N TYR A 12 10.21 -11.84 -9.91
CA TYR A 12 10.44 -11.24 -11.23
C TYR A 12 9.89 -12.13 -12.35
N GLY A 13 10.20 -13.43 -12.32
CA GLY A 13 9.71 -14.38 -13.32
C GLY A 13 8.19 -14.50 -13.34
N ALA A 14 7.54 -14.49 -12.19
CA ALA A 14 6.10 -14.67 -12.04
C ALA A 14 5.29 -13.40 -12.35
N LEU A 15 5.76 -12.24 -11.89
CA LEU A 15 4.97 -11.01 -11.86
C LEU A 15 5.44 -9.96 -12.88
N LEU A 16 6.74 -9.91 -13.18
CA LEU A 16 7.33 -8.77 -13.90
C LEU A 16 7.82 -9.12 -15.31
N ARG A 17 8.05 -10.40 -15.61
CA ARG A 17 8.64 -10.84 -16.89
C ARG A 17 7.67 -10.85 -18.07
N ARG A 18 6.37 -11.08 -17.84
CA ARG A 18 5.33 -11.10 -18.91
C ARG A 18 4.49 -9.84 -18.82
N SER A 19 4.36 -9.08 -19.91
CA SER A 19 3.64 -7.78 -19.92
C SER A 19 2.20 -7.86 -19.43
N SER A 20 1.47 -8.96 -19.72
CA SER A 20 0.11 -9.17 -19.21
C SER A 20 0.06 -9.44 -17.71
N ALA A 21 0.97 -10.26 -17.18
CA ALA A 21 1.11 -10.50 -15.74
C ALA A 21 1.57 -9.23 -15.00
N PHE A 22 2.46 -8.46 -15.63
CA PHE A 22 2.92 -7.18 -15.13
C PHE A 22 1.76 -6.17 -15.02
N ALA A 23 0.96 -6.00 -16.08
CA ALA A 23 -0.19 -5.12 -16.04
C ALA A 23 -1.19 -5.53 -14.94
N LEU A 24 -1.47 -6.83 -14.81
CA LEU A 24 -2.32 -7.34 -13.73
C LEU A 24 -1.73 -7.04 -12.34
N THR A 25 -0.42 -7.24 -12.18
CA THR A 25 0.30 -6.95 -10.93
C THR A 25 0.22 -5.47 -10.57
N VAL A 26 0.37 -4.58 -11.55
CA VAL A 26 0.26 -3.13 -11.34
C VAL A 26 -1.16 -2.74 -10.93
N VAL A 27 -2.19 -3.25 -11.61
CA VAL A 27 -3.59 -2.92 -11.28
C VAL A 27 -3.94 -3.42 -9.89
N LEU A 28 -3.63 -4.68 -9.56
CA LEU A 28 -3.85 -5.21 -8.20
C LEU A 28 -3.07 -4.41 -7.16
N GLY A 29 -1.80 -4.12 -7.45
CA GLY A 29 -0.95 -3.33 -6.57
C GLY A 29 -1.52 -1.95 -6.29
N ALA A 30 -2.04 -1.27 -7.32
CA ALA A 30 -2.65 0.04 -7.17
C ALA A 30 -3.92 0.00 -6.31
N VAL A 31 -4.82 -0.96 -6.53
CA VAL A 31 -6.07 -1.09 -5.75
C VAL A 31 -5.77 -1.43 -4.29
N LEU A 32 -4.82 -2.32 -4.03
CA LEU A 32 -4.41 -2.64 -2.67
C LEU A 32 -3.70 -1.47 -1.98
N PHE A 33 -2.85 -0.77 -2.73
CA PHE A 33 -2.14 0.42 -2.24
C PHE A 33 -3.11 1.54 -1.88
N GLU A 34 -4.08 1.85 -2.73
CA GLU A 34 -5.12 2.85 -2.46
C GLU A 34 -5.76 2.59 -1.08
N ARG A 35 -6.25 1.38 -0.83
CA ARG A 35 -6.92 1.05 0.43
C ARG A 35 -6.01 1.11 1.65
N ALA A 36 -4.80 0.59 1.53
CA ALA A 36 -3.84 0.58 2.62
C ALA A 36 -3.33 2.00 2.91
N PHE A 37 -3.11 2.79 1.87
CA PHE A 37 -2.59 4.15 1.97
C PHE A 37 -3.64 5.10 2.51
N ASP A 38 -4.89 5.03 2.06
CA ASP A 38 -5.98 5.85 2.59
C ASP A 38 -6.14 5.64 4.11
N GLN A 39 -6.26 4.37 4.54
CA GLN A 39 -6.39 4.05 5.96
C GLN A 39 -5.15 4.44 6.76
N GLY A 40 -3.96 4.22 6.21
CA GLY A 40 -2.71 4.58 6.87
C GLY A 40 -2.52 6.09 7.00
N ALA A 41 -2.83 6.84 5.93
CA ALA A 41 -2.72 8.29 5.89
C ALA A 41 -3.73 8.95 6.83
N ASP A 42 -4.98 8.46 6.85
CA ASP A 42 -6.00 8.94 7.77
C ASP A 42 -5.59 8.71 9.23
N ALA A 43 -5.11 7.51 9.57
CA ALA A 43 -4.66 7.18 10.93
C ALA A 43 -3.47 8.05 11.37
N ILE A 44 -2.48 8.25 10.48
CA ILE A 44 -1.34 9.14 10.75
C ILE A 44 -1.83 10.57 10.94
N PHE A 45 -2.70 11.05 10.05
CA PHE A 45 -3.21 12.42 10.13
C PHE A 45 -4.04 12.63 11.41
N GLU A 46 -4.92 11.70 11.76
CA GLU A 46 -5.71 11.73 12.99
C GLU A 46 -4.80 11.85 14.20
N HIS A 47 -3.82 10.96 14.30
CA HIS A 47 -2.89 10.94 15.41
C HIS A 47 -2.10 12.24 15.53
N LEU A 48 -1.63 12.78 14.40
CA LEU A 48 -0.90 14.06 14.38
C LEU A 48 -1.80 15.27 14.72
N ASN A 49 -3.12 15.17 14.54
CA ASN A 49 -4.07 16.26 14.73
C ASN A 49 -5.12 15.98 15.83
N GLU A 50 -4.83 15.08 16.77
CA GLU A 50 -5.72 14.62 17.85
C GLU A 50 -6.31 15.76 18.73
N GLY A 51 -5.71 16.95 18.70
CA GLY A 51 -6.18 18.14 19.41
C GLY A 51 -6.95 19.18 18.58
N VAL A 52 -6.96 19.09 17.25
CA VAL A 52 -7.61 20.06 16.36
C VAL A 52 -8.99 19.55 15.90
N ARG A 53 -9.15 18.23 15.76
CA ARG A 53 -10.37 17.61 15.22
C ARG A 53 -11.51 17.44 16.21
N LYS A 54 -11.26 17.49 17.52
CA LYS A 54 -12.32 17.65 18.52
C LYS A 54 -12.79 19.10 18.50
N GLY A 55 -13.63 19.43 17.51
CA GLY A 55 -14.43 20.66 17.55
C GLY A 55 -15.26 20.72 18.84
N PRO A 56 -15.76 21.90 19.23
CA PRO A 56 -16.54 22.06 20.45
C PRO A 56 -17.74 21.08 20.44
N PRO A 57 -18.13 20.52 21.60
CA PRO A 57 -19.24 19.58 21.67
C PRO A 57 -20.52 20.21 21.12
N PRO A 58 -21.40 19.43 20.44
CA PRO A 58 -22.66 19.95 19.96
C PRO A 58 -23.50 20.48 21.12
N SER A 59 -24.09 21.66 20.91
CA SER A 59 -24.98 22.38 21.83
C SER A 59 -26.23 21.57 22.20
#